data_AF-A0A2V9ZW65-F1
#
_entry.id   AF-A0A2V9ZW65-F1
#
_cell.length_a   1.000
_cell.length_b   1.000
_cell.length_c   1.000
_cell.angle_alpha   90.00
_cell.angle_beta   90.00
_cell.angle_gamma   90.00
#
_symmetry.space_group_name_H-M   'P 1'
#
loop_
_entity.id
_entity.type
_entity.pdbx_description
1 polymer ?
#
loop_
_entity_poly.entity_id
_entity_poly.type
_entity_poly.pdbx_seq_one_letter_code
_entity_poly.pdbx_strand_id
1 'polypeptide(L)'
;NKLNPSKAHWVMARLAEKDKDSISAEREYRAALEGSHGSADGWLDLAIFYRRARRLDNMEEAVNHVLTAPRNRQDVLVDAAETLIRAGRNFPLAVQLLRRYLAEGTVEEAPAFKAYYLLDCIHSGTH
;
A
#
# COMPACT_ATOMS: atom_id res chain seq x y z
N ASN A 1 -11.64 -25.07 -8.01
CA ASN A 1 -11.12 -23.77 -8.48
C ASN A 1 -11.94 -22.64 -7.83
N LYS A 2 -11.72 -22.32 -6.55
CA LYS A 2 -12.49 -21.26 -5.85
C LYS A 2 -11.87 -19.92 -6.23
N LEU A 3 -12.55 -19.16 -7.08
CA LEU A 3 -12.27 -17.73 -7.25
C LEU A 3 -12.42 -17.09 -5.88
N ASN A 4 -11.32 -16.62 -5.27
CA ASN A 4 -11.39 -15.92 -3.99
C ASN A 4 -12.28 -14.68 -4.18
N PRO A 5 -13.38 -14.54 -3.43
CA PRO A 5 -14.33 -13.43 -3.60
C PRO A 5 -13.63 -12.08 -3.50
N SER A 6 -12.60 -11.94 -2.66
CA SER A 6 -11.77 -10.73 -2.58
C SER A 6 -11.12 -10.35 -3.91
N LYS A 7 -10.62 -11.32 -4.69
CA LYS A 7 -10.03 -11.03 -6.00
C LYS A 7 -11.08 -10.61 -7.02
N ALA A 8 -12.29 -11.16 -6.94
CA ALA A 8 -13.39 -10.72 -7.81
C ALA A 8 -13.75 -9.25 -7.53
N HIS A 9 -13.91 -8.89 -6.26
CA HIS A 9 -14.13 -7.50 -5.85
C HIS A 9 -12.98 -6.57 -6.28
N TRP A 10 -11.72 -6.98 -6.14
CA TRP A 10 -10.57 -6.21 -6.65
C TRP A 10 -10.64 -5.96 -8.16
N VAL A 11 -11.04 -6.95 -8.96
CA VAL A 11 -11.22 -6.79 -10.41
C VAL A 11 -12.36 -5.82 -10.72
N MET A 12 -13.48 -5.92 -10.00
CA MET A 12 -14.61 -4.99 -10.16
C MET A 12 -14.22 -3.56 -9.79
N ALA A 13 -13.42 -3.40 -8.73
CA ALA A 13 -12.87 -2.10 -8.34
C ALA A 13 -12.02 -1.48 -9.46
N ARG A 14 -11.17 -2.29 -10.10
CA ARG A 14 -10.34 -1.89 -11.24
C ARG A 14 -11.18 -1.49 -12.46
N LEU A 15 -12.31 -2.15 -12.68
CA LEU A 15 -13.22 -1.82 -13.75
C LEU A 15 -13.92 -0.48 -13.49
N ALA A 16 -14.38 -0.26 -12.26
CA ALA A 16 -14.95 1.02 -11.84
C ALA A 16 -13.91 2.17 -11.91
N GLU A 17 -12.64 1.92 -11.55
CA GLU A 17 -11.54 2.87 -11.76
C GLU A 17 -11.44 3.29 -13.24
N LYS A 18 -11.49 2.31 -14.16
CA LYS A 18 -11.46 2.56 -15.61
C LYS A 18 -12.67 3.33 -16.09
N ASP A 19 -13.83 3.10 -15.48
CA ASP A 19 -15.08 3.82 -15.75
C ASP A 19 -15.09 5.23 -15.13
N LYS A 20 -14.05 5.59 -14.37
CA LYS A 20 -13.94 6.83 -13.56
C LYS A 20 -14.93 6.90 -12.40
N ASP A 21 -15.62 5.80 -12.10
CA ASP A 21 -16.47 5.68 -10.92
C ASP A 21 -15.62 5.37 -9.69
N SER A 22 -15.09 6.43 -9.11
CA SER A 22 -14.26 6.35 -7.90
C SER A 22 -15.05 5.87 -6.67
N ILE A 23 -16.36 6.10 -6.64
CA ILE A 23 -17.22 5.73 -5.51
C ILE A 23 -17.42 4.21 -5.51
N SER A 24 -17.80 3.66 -6.67
CA SER A 24 -17.96 2.20 -6.82
C SER A 24 -16.62 1.50 -6.65
N ALA A 25 -15.52 2.05 -7.19
CA ALA A 25 -14.18 1.50 -7.01
C ALA A 25 -13.80 1.37 -5.52
N GLU A 26 -13.98 2.43 -4.73
CA GLU A 26 -13.68 2.39 -3.29
C GLU A 26 -14.51 1.33 -2.57
N ARG A 27 -15.80 1.22 -2.89
CA ARG A 27 -16.70 0.23 -2.28
C ARG A 27 -16.23 -1.20 -2.56
N GLU A 28 -15.87 -1.49 -3.81
CA GLU A 28 -15.37 -2.82 -4.19
C GLU A 28 -14.01 -3.12 -3.57
N TYR A 29 -13.12 -2.14 -3.48
CA TYR A 29 -11.84 -2.29 -2.77
C TYR A 29 -12.04 -2.59 -1.27
N ARG A 30 -12.98 -1.91 -0.62
CA ARG A 30 -13.33 -2.16 0.79
C ARG A 30 -13.93 -3.56 0.97
N ALA A 31 -14.81 -4.00 0.07
CA ALA A 31 -15.35 -5.36 0.09
C ALA A 31 -14.24 -6.43 -0.09
N ALA A 32 -13.25 -6.16 -0.95
CA ALA A 32 -12.08 -7.02 -1.11
C ALA A 32 -11.22 -7.10 0.15
N LEU A 33 -11.05 -5.97 0.85
CA LEU A 33 -10.34 -5.88 2.13
C LEU A 33 -11.07 -6.68 3.22
N GLU A 34 -12.40 -6.55 3.32
CA GLU A 34 -13.21 -7.30 4.29
C GLU A 34 -13.10 -8.81 4.06
N GLY A 35 -13.19 -9.26 2.80
CA GLY A 35 -12.98 -10.67 2.46
C GLY A 35 -11.57 -11.19 2.76
N SER A 36 -10.59 -10.29 2.84
CA SER A 36 -9.20 -10.59 3.19
C SER A 36 -8.89 -10.42 4.68
N HIS A 37 -9.92 -10.19 5.51
CA HIS A 37 -9.85 -9.95 6.95
C HIS A 37 -8.96 -8.76 7.35
N GLY A 38 -8.99 -7.67 6.58
CA GLY A 38 -8.22 -6.48 6.92
C GLY A 38 -6.71 -6.69 6.81
N SER A 39 -6.28 -7.58 5.91
CA SER A 39 -4.86 -7.83 5.66
C SER A 39 -4.15 -6.57 5.17
N ALA A 40 -2.85 -6.48 5.47
CA ALA A 40 -1.99 -5.39 5.01
C ALA A 40 -2.03 -5.19 3.48
N ASP A 41 -2.15 -6.29 2.73
CA ASP A 41 -2.25 -6.32 1.27
C ASP A 41 -3.49 -5.57 0.76
N GLY A 42 -4.66 -5.80 1.38
CA GLY A 42 -5.88 -5.10 1.02
C GLY A 42 -5.83 -3.60 1.34
N TRP A 43 -5.17 -3.21 2.43
CA TRP A 43 -4.95 -1.81 2.77
C TRP A 43 -4.00 -1.12 1.79
N LEU A 44 -2.96 -1.83 1.32
CA LEU A 44 -2.06 -1.34 0.28
C LEU A 44 -2.79 -1.16 -1.06
N ASP A 45 -3.64 -2.10 -1.46
CA ASP A 45 -4.49 -1.95 -2.66
C ASP A 45 -5.34 -0.68 -2.60
N LEU A 46 -5.97 -0.41 -1.44
CA LEU A 46 -6.71 0.83 -1.17
C LEU A 46 -5.83 2.07 -1.30
N ALA A 47 -4.62 2.05 -0.71
CA ALA A 47 -3.69 3.16 -0.81
C ALA A 47 -3.28 3.46 -2.26
N ILE A 48 -2.98 2.41 -3.05
CA ILE A 48 -2.62 2.55 -4.46
C ILE A 48 -3.79 3.14 -5.27
N PHE A 49 -5.02 2.70 -5.00
CA PHE A 49 -6.23 3.27 -5.59
C PHE A 49 -6.37 4.76 -5.25
N TYR A 50 -6.28 5.11 -3.97
CA TYR A 50 -6.40 6.51 -3.54
C TYR A 50 -5.36 7.41 -4.18
N ARG A 51 -4.11 6.94 -4.34
CA ARG A 51 -3.06 7.66 -5.08
C ARG A 51 -3.50 7.95 -6.52
N ARG A 52 -4.07 6.97 -7.22
CA ARG A 52 -4.56 7.14 -8.61
C ARG A 52 -5.78 8.06 -8.70
N ALA A 53 -6.66 7.98 -7.72
CA ALA A 53 -7.81 8.87 -7.55
C ALA A 53 -7.40 10.30 -7.10
N ARG A 54 -6.09 10.57 -6.92
CA ARG A 54 -5.53 11.81 -6.35
C ARG A 54 -6.04 12.16 -4.95
N ARG A 55 -6.57 11.19 -4.21
CA ARG A 55 -7.04 11.34 -2.82
C ARG A 55 -5.91 11.01 -1.86
N LEU A 56 -4.93 11.90 -1.78
CA LEU A 56 -3.70 11.63 -1.03
C LEU A 56 -3.94 11.50 0.48
N ASP A 57 -4.87 12.26 1.05
CA ASP A 57 -5.21 12.17 2.48
C ASP A 57 -5.74 10.77 2.84
N ASN A 58 -6.61 10.20 2.01
CA ASN A 58 -7.11 8.83 2.19
C ASN A 58 -6.03 7.77 1.97
N MET A 59 -5.09 8.02 1.06
CA MET A 59 -3.94 7.14 0.85
C MET A 59 -3.10 7.07 2.13
N GLU A 60 -2.83 8.21 2.77
CA GLU A 60 -2.07 8.26 4.02
C GLU A 60 -2.78 7.52 5.15
N GLU A 61 -4.10 7.65 5.27
CA GLU A 61 -4.89 6.89 6.24
C GLU A 61 -4.82 5.37 5.99
N ALA A 62 -4.98 4.94 4.73
CA ALA A 62 -4.86 3.53 4.37
C ALA A 62 -3.46 2.96 4.69
N VAL A 63 -2.40 3.73 4.44
CA VAL A 63 -1.02 3.33 4.78
C VAL A 63 -0.79 3.26 6.29
N ASN A 64 -1.42 4.13 7.08
CA ASN A 64 -1.40 4.00 8.54
C ASN A 64 -2.06 2.69 9.00
N HIS A 65 -3.17 2.29 8.37
CA HIS A 65 -3.77 0.99 8.66
C HIS A 65 -2.86 -0.18 8.33
N VAL A 66 -2.09 -0.10 7.23
CA VAL A 66 -1.03 -1.08 6.93
C VAL A 66 -0.11 -1.22 8.13
N LEU A 67 0.45 -0.14 8.69
CA LEU A 67 1.35 -0.20 9.86
C LEU A 67 0.74 -0.87 11.10
N THR A 68 -0.56 -0.72 11.31
CA THR A 68 -1.28 -1.28 12.47
C THR A 68 -1.70 -2.74 12.28
N ALA A 69 -1.65 -3.28 11.06
CA ALA A 69 -2.12 -4.62 10.80
C ALA A 69 -1.16 -5.67 11.43
N PRO A 70 -1.68 -6.69 12.13
CA PRO A 70 -0.87 -7.65 12.90
C PRO A 70 -0.15 -8.69 12.03
N ARG A 71 -0.53 -8.83 10.75
CA ARG A 71 0.09 -9.74 9.77
C ARG A 71 0.62 -8.95 8.57
N ASN A 72 1.58 -8.08 8.83
CA ASN A 72 2.24 -7.34 7.76
C ASN A 72 3.25 -8.24 7.06
N ARG A 73 3.03 -8.49 5.77
CA ARG A 73 4.11 -8.97 4.92
C ARG A 73 5.13 -7.84 4.78
N GLN A 74 6.41 -8.18 4.91
CA GLN A 74 7.51 -7.25 4.77
C GLN A 74 7.48 -6.53 3.41
N ASP A 75 7.13 -7.23 2.32
CA ASP A 75 6.98 -6.66 0.98
C ASP A 75 5.97 -5.49 0.95
N VAL A 76 4.86 -5.63 1.68
CA VAL A 76 3.77 -4.63 1.73
C VAL A 76 4.24 -3.34 2.39
N LEU A 77 5.14 -3.40 3.38
CA LEU A 77 5.71 -2.21 4.02
C LEU A 77 6.54 -1.39 3.02
N VAL A 78 7.34 -2.06 2.19
CA VAL A 78 8.20 -1.41 1.20
C VAL A 78 7.35 -0.79 0.08
N ASP A 79 6.35 -1.52 -0.43
CA ASP A 79 5.45 -0.99 -1.46
C ASP A 79 4.55 0.16 -0.95
N ALA A 80 4.13 0.12 0.32
CA ALA A 80 3.43 1.23 0.96
C ALA A 80 4.33 2.47 1.05
N ALA A 81 5.59 2.32 1.48
CA ALA A 81 6.55 3.40 1.52
C ALA A 81 6.84 3.97 0.12
N GLU A 82 7.03 3.11 -0.88
CA GLU A 82 7.20 3.53 -2.27
C GLU A 82 5.99 4.32 -2.79
N THR A 83 4.78 3.91 -2.41
CA THR A 83 3.54 4.60 -2.78
C THR A 83 3.51 6.02 -2.24
N LEU A 84 3.91 6.22 -0.97
CA LEU A 84 4.06 7.54 -0.34
C LEU A 84 5.12 8.41 -1.03
N ILE A 85 6.30 7.84 -1.28
CA ILE A 85 7.42 8.54 -1.93
C ILE A 85 7.02 9.01 -3.33
N ARG A 86 6.40 8.13 -4.13
CA ARG A 86 5.89 8.47 -5.48
C ARG A 86 4.77 9.50 -5.45
N ALA A 87 3.98 9.55 -4.38
CA ALA A 87 2.97 10.57 -4.17
C ALA A 87 3.57 11.92 -3.70
N GLY A 88 4.88 11.94 -3.36
CA GLY A 88 5.55 13.12 -2.80
C GLY A 88 4.99 13.54 -1.45
N ARG A 89 4.43 12.59 -0.69
CA ARG A 89 3.75 12.86 0.57
C ARG A 89 4.22 11.96 1.70
N ASN A 90 4.20 12.53 2.89
CA ASN A 90 4.48 11.84 4.14
C ASN A 90 5.78 11.01 4.12
N PHE A 91 6.86 11.63 3.67
CA PHE A 91 8.21 11.05 3.74
C PHE A 91 8.57 10.53 5.15
N PRO A 92 8.20 11.19 6.27
CA PRO A 92 8.45 10.65 7.60
C PRO A 92 7.81 9.28 7.82
N LEU A 93 6.57 9.08 7.35
CA LEU A 93 5.87 7.80 7.43
C LEU A 93 6.53 6.74 6.53
N ALA A 94 6.96 7.13 5.33
CA ALA A 94 7.71 6.24 4.43
C ALA A 94 9.02 5.76 5.08
N VAL A 95 9.77 6.65 5.73
CA VAL A 95 10.98 6.28 6.48
C VAL A 95 10.65 5.33 7.63
N GLN A 96 9.56 5.54 8.37
CA GLN A 96 9.14 4.65 9.45
C GLN A 96 8.81 3.23 8.94
N LEU A 97 8.07 3.12 7.83
CA LEU A 97 7.77 1.85 7.17
C LEU A 97 9.05 1.11 6.77
N LEU A 98 9.99 1.81 6.13
CA LEU A 98 11.27 1.22 5.70
C LEU A 98 12.14 0.83 6.88
N ARG A 99 12.19 1.64 7.95
CA ARG A 99 12.89 1.30 9.19
C ARG A 99 12.29 0.07 9.87
N ARG A 100 10.97 -0.04 9.91
CA ARG A 100 10.29 -1.21 10.45
C ARG A 100 10.59 -2.46 9.63
N TYR A 101 10.54 -2.35 8.31
CA TYR A 101 10.95 -3.41 7.40
C TYR A 101 12.40 -3.88 7.67
N LEU A 102 13.34 -2.94 7.83
CA LEU A 102 14.74 -3.26 8.14
C LEU A 102 14.93 -3.84 9.56
N ALA A 103 14.12 -3.41 10.53
CA ALA A 103 14.18 -3.90 11.90
C ALA A 103 13.59 -5.31 12.06
N GLU A 104 12.54 -5.64 11.29
CA GLU A 104 11.91 -6.97 11.27
C GLU A 104 12.60 -7.93 10.28
N GLY A 105 13.45 -7.42 9.38
CA GLY A 105 14.09 -8.14 8.27
C GLY A 105 15.55 -8.50 8.50
N THR A 106 15.81 -9.58 9.23
CA THR A 106 17.08 -10.34 9.19
C THR A 106 16.89 -11.67 8.45
N VAL A 107 16.31 -11.65 7.25
CA VAL A 107 16.10 -12.88 6.47
C VAL A 107 16.60 -12.65 5.06
N GLU A 108 17.59 -13.47 4.68
CA GLU A 108 18.44 -13.46 3.48
C GLU A 108 17.70 -13.52 2.11
N GLU A 109 16.39 -13.26 2.04
CA GLU A 109 15.57 -13.46 0.82
C GLU A 109 14.71 -12.26 0.39
N ALA A 110 14.53 -11.21 1.21
CA ALA A 110 13.81 -10.01 0.81
C ALA A 110 14.81 -8.87 0.48
N PRO A 111 14.67 -8.15 -0.66
CA PRO A 111 15.70 -7.23 -1.13
C PRO A 111 15.75 -5.98 -0.26
N ALA A 112 16.53 -6.02 0.82
CA ALA A 112 16.90 -4.87 1.64
C ALA A 112 17.45 -3.71 0.79
N PHE A 113 18.05 -4.03 -0.36
CA PHE A 113 18.44 -3.07 -1.37
C PHE A 113 17.32 -2.10 -1.79
N LYS A 114 16.09 -2.59 -1.99
CA LYS A 114 14.95 -1.72 -2.36
C LYS A 114 14.65 -0.72 -1.25
N ALA A 115 14.70 -1.15 0.01
CA ALA A 115 14.48 -0.26 1.14
C ALA A 115 15.56 0.82 1.27
N TYR A 116 16.85 0.45 1.13
CA TYR A 116 17.94 1.41 1.13
C TYR A 116 17.87 2.37 -0.07
N TYR A 117 17.55 1.88 -1.26
CA TYR A 117 17.37 2.72 -2.45
C TYR A 117 16.25 3.76 -2.27
N LEU A 118 15.12 3.35 -1.68
CA LEU A 118 14.01 4.27 -1.39
C LEU A 118 14.38 5.30 -0.32
N LEU A 119 15.14 4.91 0.71
CA LEU A 119 15.68 5.86 1.69
C LEU A 119 16.63 6.87 1.05
N ASP A 120 17.52 6.41 0.18
CA ASP A 120 18.43 7.28 -0.57
C ASP A 120 17.64 8.25 -1.46
N CYS A 121 16.61 7.76 -2.16
CA CYS A 121 15.73 8.58 -2.99
C CYS A 121 15.00 9.68 -2.20
N ILE A 122 14.57 9.40 -0.97
CA ILE A 122 13.97 10.40 -0.08
C ILE A 122 14.97 11.50 0.27
N HIS A 123 16.22 11.15 0.61
CA HIS A 123 17.24 12.13 0.99
C HIS A 123 17.84 12.88 -0.20
N SER A 124 17.91 12.24 -1.38
CA SER A 124 18.46 12.83 -2.60
C SER A 124 17.45 13.74 -3.31
N GLY A 125 16.14 13.47 -3.16
CA GLY A 125 15.05 14.28 -3.71
C GLY A 125 14.73 15.56 -2.92
N THR A 126 15.40 15.82 -1.79
CA THR A 126 15.32 17.09 -1.07
C THR A 126 16.40 18.06 -1.58
N HIS A 127 16.22 18.60 -2.78
CA HIS A 127 17.01 19.71 -3.31
C HIS A 127 16.13 20.70 -4.05
#